data_AF-A0A7S4DM22-F1
#
_entry.id   AF-A0A7S4DM22-F1
#
_cell.length_a   1.000
_cell.length_b   1.000
_cell.length_c   1.000
_cell.angle_alpha   90.00
_cell.angle_beta   90.00
_cell.angle_gamma   90.00
#
_symmetry.space_group_name_H-M   'P 1'
#
loop_
_entity.id
_entity.type
_entity.pdbx_description
1 polymer ?
#
loop_
_entity_poly.entity_id
_entity_poly.type
_entity_poly.pdbx_seq_one_letter_code
_entity_poly.pdbx_strand_id
1 'polypeptide(L)'
;DHPNPPTEIHGLSVWEDEIESNGKAEYLHRDNHDDEDDEDDDRFGIGHQVEDLPDLPEGTPGELRVLYDQLREQIKDREAVMKRDWTDTEFQGGFEDNQHTLQGYEESLASRLISGLRALGPGEQATPKALPGGRLGADGGVKDNTPAQAAQLQLFGGDGVLALAERGMEMQTTVGKVLRQPETLGHALDLVGAYLKNYMIDKADAVMHTIIPICREKGGLWQIKALNFYAAVRAKQARYGESLELLEELDSVLTLGEDEEGAWEVYDMVYRNFGVSYEGLGDEANALKYFKKARDVKVRAGIEASWFDMWDIGRVQSVVAFHS
;
A
#
# COMPACT_ATOMS: atom_id res chain seq x y z
N ASP A 1 48.05 -4.47 -35.39
CA ASP A 1 47.15 -3.40 -35.87
C ASP A 1 45.69 -3.83 -35.85
N HIS A 2 45.04 -3.61 -34.71
CA HIS A 2 43.59 -3.60 -34.56
C HIS A 2 43.26 -2.33 -33.77
N PRO A 3 42.32 -1.46 -34.20
CA PRO A 3 42.03 -0.24 -33.46
C PRO A 3 41.10 -0.54 -32.28
N ASN A 4 41.45 0.01 -31.11
CA ASN A 4 40.54 0.03 -29.96
C ASN A 4 39.35 0.96 -30.22
N PRO A 5 38.16 0.67 -29.66
CA PRO A 5 37.04 1.60 -29.70
C PRO A 5 37.24 2.76 -28.71
N PRO A 6 36.62 3.93 -28.95
CA PRO A 6 36.79 5.10 -28.09
C PRO A 6 36.00 4.93 -26.79
N THR A 7 36.73 4.92 -25.68
CA THR A 7 36.21 5.25 -24.35
C THR A 7 36.15 6.77 -24.23
N GLU A 8 34.96 7.31 -23.99
CA GLU A 8 34.65 8.50 -23.18
C GLU A 8 33.29 9.08 -23.61
N ILE A 9 32.24 8.79 -22.83
CA ILE A 9 31.02 9.59 -22.77
C ILE A 9 31.16 10.47 -21.52
N HIS A 10 31.54 11.72 -21.72
CA HIS A 10 31.38 12.76 -20.72
C HIS A 10 29.91 13.18 -20.70
N GLY A 11 29.19 12.88 -19.62
CA GLY A 11 27.83 13.41 -19.45
C GLY A 11 26.98 12.67 -18.44
N LEU A 12 27.43 12.55 -17.18
CA LEU A 12 26.58 12.06 -16.07
C LEU A 12 26.97 12.66 -14.69
N SER A 13 27.67 13.79 -14.65
CA SER A 13 28.14 14.40 -13.38
C SER A 13 27.52 15.77 -13.06
N VAL A 14 26.30 16.04 -13.57
CA VAL A 14 25.58 17.31 -13.28
C VAL A 14 24.26 17.06 -12.52
N TRP A 15 23.83 15.79 -12.38
CA TRP A 15 22.58 15.42 -11.71
C TRP A 15 22.74 15.01 -10.25
N GLU A 16 23.97 14.78 -9.77
CA GLU A 16 24.22 14.42 -8.37
C GLU A 16 24.45 15.66 -7.48
N ASP A 17 24.95 16.76 -8.05
CA ASP A 17 25.16 18.02 -7.32
C ASP A 17 23.87 18.83 -7.09
N GLU A 18 22.81 18.58 -7.87
CA GLU A 18 21.53 19.28 -7.74
C GLU A 18 20.61 18.64 -6.68
N ILE A 19 20.89 17.39 -6.30
CA ILE A 19 20.18 16.68 -5.22
C ILE A 19 20.79 17.02 -3.85
N GLU A 20 22.10 17.24 -3.76
CA GLU A 20 22.73 17.75 -2.52
C GLU A 20 22.47 19.25 -2.28
N SER A 21 22.27 20.03 -3.35
CA SER A 21 21.92 21.47 -3.25
C SER A 21 20.47 21.70 -2.81
N ASN A 22 19.53 20.80 -3.15
CA ASN A 22 18.12 20.93 -2.74
C ASN A 22 17.79 20.24 -1.41
N GLY A 23 18.71 19.42 -0.87
CA GLY A 23 18.59 18.81 0.47
C GLY A 23 18.99 19.73 1.63
N LYS A 24 19.43 20.96 1.35
CA LYS A 24 19.80 21.99 2.34
C LYS A 24 19.25 23.37 1.98
N ALA A 25 18.06 23.43 1.39
CA ALA A 25 17.32 24.69 1.36
C ALA A 25 16.86 25.00 2.79
N GLU A 26 17.56 25.97 3.40
CA GLU A 26 17.15 26.65 4.61
C GLU A 26 15.64 26.87 4.61
N TYR A 27 14.97 26.31 5.60
CA TYR A 27 13.69 26.82 6.09
C TYR A 27 13.93 28.27 6.49
N LEU A 28 13.78 29.17 5.52
CA LEU A 28 13.62 30.58 5.80
C LEU A 28 12.34 30.68 6.63
N HIS A 29 12.54 30.94 7.92
CA HIS A 29 11.57 31.61 8.78
C HIS A 29 10.99 32.79 8.01
N ARG A 30 9.86 32.55 7.35
CA ARG A 30 9.00 33.60 6.87
C ARG A 30 7.84 33.62 7.84
N ASP A 31 7.96 34.54 8.79
CA ASP A 31 6.87 35.02 9.62
C ASP A 31 5.72 35.45 8.70
N ASN A 32 4.83 34.52 8.41
CA ASN A 32 3.45 34.80 8.03
C ASN A 32 2.61 34.28 9.19
N HIS A 33 2.54 35.12 10.22
CA HIS A 33 1.34 35.23 11.03
C HIS A 33 0.19 35.66 10.10
N ASP A 34 -0.99 35.10 10.38
CA ASP A 34 -2.31 35.42 9.81
C ASP A 34 -2.66 34.64 8.53
N ASP A 35 -3.28 33.47 8.74
CA ASP A 35 -4.34 32.80 7.96
C ASP A 35 -4.58 31.45 8.68
N GLU A 36 -5.18 31.47 9.88
CA GLU A 36 -6.54 30.96 10.13
C GLU A 36 -6.74 29.50 9.69
N ASP A 37 -6.51 28.57 10.63
CA ASP A 37 -7.29 27.35 10.91
C ASP A 37 -8.07 26.69 9.74
N ASP A 38 -7.37 25.99 8.85
CA ASP A 38 -7.98 24.93 8.02
C ASP A 38 -7.94 23.59 8.79
N GLU A 39 -8.69 23.51 9.88
CA GLU A 39 -9.04 22.26 10.59
C GLU A 39 -10.09 21.46 9.78
N ASP A 40 -9.74 21.00 8.58
CA ASP A 40 -10.68 20.30 7.67
C ASP A 40 -10.26 18.85 7.33
N ASP A 41 -9.40 18.22 8.15
CA ASP A 41 -8.86 16.86 7.88
C ASP A 41 -9.61 15.69 8.58
N ASP A 42 -10.82 15.96 9.09
CA ASP A 42 -11.74 14.92 9.64
C ASP A 42 -12.74 14.37 8.60
N ARG A 43 -12.58 14.68 7.30
CA ARG A 43 -13.60 14.37 6.28
C ARG A 43 -13.68 12.92 5.78
N PHE A 44 -13.06 11.96 6.45
CA PHE A 44 -13.42 10.53 6.27
C PHE A 44 -14.59 10.10 7.15
N GLY A 45 -15.41 11.05 7.60
CA GLY A 45 -16.72 10.81 8.21
C GLY A 45 -17.73 10.15 7.26
N ILE A 46 -17.42 8.95 6.75
CA ILE A 46 -18.45 7.92 6.53
C ILE A 46 -18.87 7.39 7.91
N GLY A 47 -19.25 8.30 8.81
CA GLY A 47 -20.07 8.00 9.95
C GLY A 47 -21.46 7.76 9.42
N HIS A 48 -21.67 6.65 8.70
CA HIS A 48 -23.02 6.12 8.57
C HIS A 48 -23.48 5.84 9.99
N GLN A 49 -24.34 6.74 10.50
CA GLN A 49 -25.15 6.44 11.67
C GLN A 49 -25.79 5.09 11.39
N VAL A 50 -25.64 4.15 12.32
CA VAL A 50 -26.18 2.78 12.25
C VAL A 50 -27.73 2.78 12.27
N GLU A 51 -28.37 3.93 12.06
CA GLU A 51 -29.82 4.11 12.14
C GLU A 51 -30.56 3.71 10.86
N ASP A 52 -29.89 3.64 9.70
CA ASP A 52 -30.48 3.17 8.45
C ASP A 52 -30.17 1.69 8.19
N LEU A 53 -30.62 0.81 9.09
CA LEU A 53 -30.68 -0.62 8.78
C LEU A 53 -31.76 -0.83 7.69
N PRO A 54 -31.40 -1.39 6.52
CA PRO A 54 -32.38 -1.64 5.47
C PRO A 54 -33.51 -2.53 5.99
N ASP A 55 -34.75 -2.26 5.56
CA ASP A 55 -35.91 -3.09 5.90
C ASP A 55 -35.58 -4.56 5.64
N LEU A 56 -35.62 -5.37 6.70
CA LEU A 56 -35.23 -6.77 6.63
C LEU A 56 -36.22 -7.52 5.73
N PRO A 57 -35.72 -8.32 4.77
CA PRO A 57 -36.61 -9.12 3.93
C PRO A 57 -37.43 -10.08 4.79
N GLU A 58 -38.71 -10.26 4.47
CA GLU A 58 -39.53 -11.29 5.10
C GLU A 58 -38.91 -12.67 4.81
N GLY A 59 -38.55 -13.41 5.87
CA GLY A 59 -37.90 -14.71 5.77
C GLY A 59 -38.12 -15.56 6.99
N THR A 60 -37.88 -16.86 6.88
CA THR A 60 -37.91 -17.76 8.04
C THR A 60 -36.80 -17.36 9.03
N PRO A 61 -36.94 -17.65 10.33
CA PRO A 61 -35.89 -17.37 11.32
C PRO A 61 -34.50 -17.95 10.96
N GLY A 62 -34.47 -19.05 10.19
CA GLY A 62 -33.23 -19.65 9.70
C GLY A 62 -32.57 -18.83 8.58
N GLU A 63 -33.35 -18.37 7.60
CA GLU A 63 -32.86 -17.53 6.49
C GLU A 63 -32.36 -16.18 7.00
N LEU A 64 -33.10 -15.56 7.91
CA LEU A 64 -32.70 -14.30 8.55
C LEU A 64 -31.36 -14.45 9.28
N ARG A 65 -31.16 -15.55 10.02
CA ARG A 65 -29.88 -15.79 10.72
C ARG A 65 -28.70 -15.88 9.77
N VAL A 66 -28.84 -16.60 8.66
CA VAL A 66 -27.76 -16.71 7.65
C VAL A 66 -27.45 -15.35 7.04
N LEU A 67 -28.48 -14.57 6.71
CA LEU A 67 -28.32 -13.23 6.13
C LEU A 67 -27.64 -12.27 7.13
N TYR A 68 -28.00 -12.34 8.41
CA TYR A 68 -27.32 -11.56 9.46
C TYR A 68 -25.86 -11.95 9.65
N ASP A 69 -25.55 -13.25 9.65
CA ASP A 69 -24.17 -13.72 9.76
C ASP A 69 -23.34 -13.25 8.55
N GLN A 70 -23.90 -13.29 7.34
CA GLN A 70 -23.27 -12.76 6.12
C GLN A 70 -23.05 -11.24 6.19
N LEU A 71 -24.07 -10.46 6.57
CA LEU A 71 -23.96 -9.01 6.69
C LEU A 71 -22.92 -8.63 7.75
N ARG A 72 -22.88 -9.35 8.88
CA ARG A 72 -21.90 -9.13 9.94
C ARG A 72 -20.48 -9.37 9.45
N GLU A 73 -20.25 -10.42 8.68
CA GLU A 73 -18.92 -10.67 8.09
C GLU A 73 -18.55 -9.62 7.03
N GLN A 74 -19.51 -9.15 6.22
CA GLN A 74 -19.29 -8.06 5.28
C GLN A 74 -18.93 -6.74 5.98
N ILE A 75 -19.59 -6.41 7.10
CA ILE A 75 -19.28 -5.23 7.91
C ILE A 75 -17.86 -5.33 8.47
N LYS A 76 -17.48 -6.48 9.05
CA LYS A 76 -16.10 -6.70 9.53
C LYS A 76 -15.07 -6.57 8.41
N ASP A 77 -15.34 -7.16 7.25
CA ASP A 77 -14.45 -7.05 6.09
C ASP A 77 -14.31 -5.60 5.64
N ARG A 78 -15.42 -4.84 5.60
CA ARG A 78 -15.44 -3.40 5.27
C ARG A 78 -14.65 -2.58 6.29
N GLU A 79 -14.86 -2.79 7.59
CA GLU A 79 -14.11 -2.09 8.64
C GLU A 79 -12.62 -2.41 8.57
N ALA A 80 -12.27 -3.67 8.36
CA ALA A 80 -10.87 -4.10 8.31
C ALA A 80 -10.14 -3.62 7.05
N VAL A 81 -10.78 -3.65 5.87
CA VAL A 81 -10.18 -3.13 4.64
C VAL A 81 -10.08 -1.62 4.66
N MET A 82 -11.04 -0.91 5.26
CA MET A 82 -11.01 0.55 5.37
C MET A 82 -10.16 1.07 6.53
N LYS A 83 -9.49 0.18 7.26
CA LYS A 83 -8.56 0.55 8.32
C LYS A 83 -7.45 1.48 7.82
N ARG A 84 -7.16 2.51 8.64
CA ARG A 84 -6.16 3.55 8.36
C ARG A 84 -5.41 4.05 9.61
N ASP A 85 -5.46 3.32 10.73
CA ASP A 85 -4.81 3.71 11.99
C ASP A 85 -3.31 4.08 11.80
N TRP A 86 -2.61 3.39 10.90
CA TRP A 86 -1.19 3.61 10.64
C TRP A 86 -0.95 4.56 9.48
N THR A 87 -1.75 4.45 8.42
CA THR A 87 -1.65 5.35 7.27
C THR A 87 -1.98 6.78 7.66
N ASP A 88 -2.92 7.03 8.57
CA ASP A 88 -3.31 8.38 8.99
C ASP A 88 -2.37 9.01 10.03
N THR A 89 -1.33 8.29 10.46
CA THR A 89 -0.31 8.90 11.32
C THR A 89 0.49 9.96 10.57
N GLU A 90 0.67 11.11 11.20
CA GLU A 90 1.52 12.19 10.70
C GLU A 90 3.00 11.85 10.90
N PHE A 91 3.73 11.64 9.80
CA PHE A 91 5.15 11.29 9.80
C PHE A 91 6.06 12.54 9.80
N GLN A 92 5.80 13.47 10.73
CA GLN A 92 6.48 14.76 10.81
C GLN A 92 7.70 14.78 11.74
N GLY A 93 7.97 13.69 12.47
CA GLY A 93 9.08 13.60 13.45
C GLY A 93 10.49 13.51 12.85
N GLY A 94 10.61 13.49 11.51
CA GLY A 94 11.86 13.25 10.82
C GLY A 94 12.19 11.76 10.71
N PHE A 95 13.31 11.45 10.05
CA PHE A 95 13.62 10.08 9.62
C PHE A 95 13.70 9.06 10.77
N GLU A 96 14.41 9.37 11.86
CA GLU A 96 14.61 8.45 12.97
C GLU A 96 13.31 8.15 13.73
N ASP A 97 12.52 9.18 14.04
CA ASP A 97 11.23 9.03 14.74
C ASP A 97 10.21 8.28 13.86
N ASN A 98 10.21 8.56 12.56
CA ASN A 98 9.38 7.84 11.60
C ASN A 98 9.79 6.36 11.52
N GLN A 99 11.09 6.07 11.50
CA GLN A 99 11.59 4.69 11.51
C GLN A 99 11.20 3.95 12.78
N HIS A 100 11.29 4.59 13.94
CA HIS A 100 10.84 4.02 15.22
C HIS A 100 9.32 3.75 15.22
N THR A 101 8.54 4.69 14.69
CA THR A 101 7.08 4.55 14.55
C THR A 101 6.72 3.35 13.67
N LEU A 102 7.36 3.23 12.50
CA LEU A 102 7.15 2.11 11.58
C LEU A 102 7.55 0.77 12.22
N GLN A 103 8.65 0.73 12.96
CA GLN A 103 9.05 -0.46 13.70
C GLN A 103 7.96 -0.91 14.70
N GLY A 104 7.32 0.04 15.39
CA GLY A 104 6.18 -0.26 16.27
C GLY A 104 5.00 -0.91 15.53
N TYR A 105 4.71 -0.47 14.30
CA TYR A 105 3.68 -1.10 13.46
C TYR A 105 4.08 -2.51 13.00
N GLU A 106 5.34 -2.69 12.60
CA GLU A 106 5.89 -4.01 12.24
C GLU A 106 5.76 -5.01 13.40
N GLU A 107 6.14 -4.60 14.61
CA GLU A 107 6.04 -5.40 15.82
C GLU A 107 4.58 -5.74 16.19
N SER A 108 3.66 -4.80 15.98
CA SER A 108 2.22 -5.01 16.18
C SER A 108 1.66 -6.04 15.19
N LEU A 109 1.98 -5.93 13.90
CA LEU A 109 1.59 -6.91 12.89
C LEU A 109 2.19 -8.30 13.17
N ALA A 110 3.48 -8.36 13.49
CA ALA A 110 4.16 -9.59 13.85
C ALA A 110 3.49 -10.28 15.06
N SER A 111 3.15 -9.51 16.10
CA SER A 111 2.48 -10.01 17.30
C SER A 111 1.10 -10.62 16.98
N ARG A 112 0.35 -10.02 16.06
CA ARG A 112 -0.93 -10.55 15.58
C ARG A 112 -0.75 -11.85 14.82
N LEU A 113 0.23 -11.92 13.92
CA LEU A 113 0.54 -13.14 13.17
C LEU A 113 0.92 -14.28 14.10
N ILE A 114 1.80 -14.05 15.07
CA ILE A 114 2.20 -15.05 16.06
C ILE A 114 0.99 -15.53 16.87
N SER A 115 0.13 -14.60 17.28
CA SER A 115 -1.08 -14.92 18.06
C SER A 115 -2.07 -15.75 17.25
N GLY A 116 -2.30 -15.39 15.98
CA GLY A 116 -3.14 -16.16 15.06
C GLY A 116 -2.58 -17.55 14.77
N LEU A 117 -1.25 -17.68 14.59
CA LEU A 117 -0.59 -18.97 14.40
C LEU A 117 -0.73 -19.88 15.62
N ARG A 118 -0.66 -19.32 16.84
CA ARG A 118 -0.90 -20.07 18.07
C ARG A 118 -2.36 -20.54 18.18
N ALA A 119 -3.30 -19.70 17.74
CA ALA A 119 -4.73 -19.99 17.78
C ALA A 119 -5.16 -21.14 16.84
N LEU A 120 -4.42 -21.40 15.75
CA LEU A 120 -4.65 -22.54 14.85
C LEU A 120 -4.39 -23.92 15.52
N GLY A 121 -3.81 -23.93 16.73
CA GLY A 121 -3.61 -25.13 17.53
C GLY A 121 -2.44 -26.02 17.09
N PRO A 122 -1.97 -26.93 17.96
CA PRO A 122 -0.79 -27.76 17.69
C PRO A 122 -0.99 -28.78 16.57
N GLY A 123 -2.24 -29.07 16.18
CA GLY A 123 -2.55 -29.98 15.06
C GLY A 123 -2.26 -29.40 13.68
N GLU A 124 -2.16 -28.07 13.57
CA GLU A 124 -1.79 -27.36 12.33
C GLU A 124 -0.43 -26.65 12.42
N GLN A 125 0.21 -26.68 13.60
CA GLN A 125 1.58 -26.21 13.74
C GLN A 125 2.50 -27.22 13.07
N ALA A 126 3.00 -26.89 11.88
CA ALA A 126 4.10 -27.60 11.24
C ALA A 126 5.21 -27.76 12.27
N THR A 127 5.39 -28.99 12.78
CA THR A 127 6.51 -29.27 13.69
C THR A 127 7.78 -29.04 12.87
N PRO A 128 8.68 -28.12 13.26
CA PRO A 128 9.90 -27.91 12.51
C PRO A 128 10.64 -29.24 12.50
N LYS A 129 10.66 -29.93 11.36
CA LYS A 129 11.41 -31.17 11.21
C LYS A 129 12.85 -30.85 11.61
N ALA A 130 13.30 -31.43 12.72
CA ALA A 130 14.65 -31.24 13.24
C ALA A 130 15.64 -31.50 12.10
N LEU A 131 16.57 -30.57 11.88
CA LEU A 131 17.56 -30.66 10.80
C LEU A 131 18.36 -31.96 10.97
N PRO A 132 18.40 -32.85 9.97
CA PRO A 132 19.43 -33.86 9.93
C PRO A 132 20.75 -33.17 9.55
N GLY A 133 21.61 -32.91 10.52
CA GLY A 133 23.04 -32.68 10.26
C GLY A 133 23.60 -31.26 10.39
N GLY A 134 22.93 -30.33 11.09
CA GLY A 134 23.55 -29.07 11.49
C GLY A 134 24.60 -29.30 12.58
N ARG A 135 25.88 -29.43 12.23
CA ARG A 135 26.98 -29.41 13.21
C ARG A 135 27.02 -28.04 13.88
N LEU A 136 26.63 -28.00 15.15
CA LEU A 136 26.84 -26.88 16.05
C LEU A 136 28.34 -26.61 16.17
N GLY A 137 28.78 -25.44 15.71
CA GLY A 137 30.07 -24.87 16.11
C GLY A 137 30.05 -24.62 17.61
N ALA A 138 31.13 -24.98 18.30
CA ALA A 138 31.20 -24.99 19.76
C ALA A 138 31.26 -23.59 20.41
N ASP A 139 31.33 -22.52 19.65
CA ASP A 139 31.45 -21.16 20.17
C ASP A 139 30.36 -20.25 19.59
N GLY A 140 29.51 -19.71 20.47
CA GLY A 140 28.78 -18.46 20.22
C GLY A 140 27.31 -18.56 19.81
N GLY A 141 26.46 -18.96 20.75
CA GLY A 141 25.02 -18.65 20.88
C GLY A 141 24.26 -18.12 19.67
N VAL A 142 23.69 -19.03 18.87
CA VAL A 142 22.49 -18.73 18.08
C VAL A 142 21.31 -18.80 19.04
N LYS A 143 20.81 -17.64 19.47
CA LYS A 143 19.52 -17.55 20.18
C LYS A 143 18.44 -18.09 19.24
N ASP A 144 17.61 -18.98 19.76
CA ASP A 144 16.55 -19.65 19.02
C ASP A 144 15.78 -18.68 18.11
N ASN A 145 15.87 -18.88 16.79
CA ASN A 145 15.04 -18.16 15.83
C ASN A 145 13.59 -18.57 16.08
N THR A 146 12.89 -17.75 16.84
CA THR A 146 11.47 -17.97 17.13
C THR A 146 10.65 -17.91 15.83
N PRO A 147 9.49 -18.59 15.74
CA PRO A 147 8.55 -18.39 14.62
C PRO A 147 8.21 -16.92 14.36
N ALA A 148 8.32 -16.07 15.40
CA ALA A 148 8.22 -14.62 15.33
C ALA A 148 9.31 -13.98 14.45
N GLN A 149 10.58 -14.31 14.69
CA GLN A 149 11.69 -13.81 13.87
C GLN A 149 11.62 -14.37 12.45
N ALA A 150 11.15 -15.60 12.26
CA ALA A 150 10.93 -16.16 10.92
C ALA A 150 9.79 -15.46 10.15
N ALA A 151 8.70 -15.09 10.82
CA ALA A 151 7.61 -14.31 10.24
C ALA A 151 8.03 -12.86 9.94
N GLN A 152 8.83 -12.26 10.83
CA GLN A 152 9.40 -10.93 10.64
C GLN A 152 10.40 -10.92 9.47
N LEU A 153 11.24 -11.96 9.34
CA LEU A 153 12.12 -12.13 8.17
C LEU A 153 11.34 -12.37 6.87
N GLN A 154 10.20 -13.07 6.92
CA GLN A 154 9.37 -13.32 5.74
C GLN A 154 8.67 -12.07 5.22
N LEU A 155 8.21 -11.18 6.11
CA LEU A 155 7.49 -9.97 5.71
C LEU A 155 8.41 -8.77 5.42
N PHE A 156 9.60 -8.71 6.03
CA PHE A 156 10.42 -7.49 6.03
C PHE A 156 11.80 -7.65 5.38
N GLY A 157 11.99 -8.67 4.54
CA GLY A 157 13.06 -8.66 3.53
C GLY A 157 14.49 -8.72 4.06
N GLY A 158 14.78 -9.57 5.04
CA GLY A 158 16.15 -9.99 5.32
C GLY A 158 16.57 -11.20 4.47
N ASP A 159 17.86 -11.37 4.19
CA ASP A 159 18.48 -12.48 3.42
C ASP A 159 18.05 -13.92 3.81
N GLY A 160 17.28 -14.10 4.88
CA GLY A 160 16.70 -15.40 5.26
C GLY A 160 15.46 -15.84 4.47
N VAL A 161 14.91 -15.04 3.56
CA VAL A 161 13.76 -15.42 2.71
C VAL A 161 14.11 -16.58 1.76
N LEU A 162 15.34 -16.61 1.23
CA LEU A 162 15.80 -17.69 0.33
C LEU A 162 16.05 -19.02 1.07
N ALA A 163 16.54 -18.97 2.32
CA ALA A 163 16.78 -20.16 3.13
C ALA A 163 15.50 -20.81 3.69
N LEU A 164 14.39 -20.05 3.74
CA LEU A 164 13.08 -20.56 4.16
C LEU A 164 12.27 -21.16 3.01
N ALA A 165 12.63 -20.98 1.74
CA ALA A 165 11.83 -21.42 0.59
C ALA A 165 11.58 -22.95 0.53
N GLU A 166 12.52 -23.79 0.96
CA GLU A 166 12.32 -25.25 1.03
C GLU A 166 11.50 -25.71 2.25
N ARG A 167 11.47 -24.91 3.33
CA ARG A 167 10.50 -25.02 4.44
C ARG A 167 9.25 -24.16 4.22
N GLY A 168 9.19 -23.48 3.08
CA GLY A 168 8.41 -22.25 2.89
C GLY A 168 6.98 -22.51 2.47
N MET A 169 6.70 -23.62 1.77
CA MET A 169 5.34 -23.91 1.31
C MET A 169 4.35 -24.19 2.46
N GLU A 170 4.77 -24.93 3.50
CA GLU A 170 3.89 -25.24 4.64
C GLU A 170 3.69 -24.00 5.52
N MET A 171 4.76 -23.23 5.76
CA MET A 171 4.69 -21.97 6.51
C MET A 171 3.91 -20.88 5.75
N GLN A 172 4.02 -20.79 4.42
CA GLN A 172 3.19 -19.91 3.59
C GLN A 172 1.71 -20.28 3.68
N THR A 173 1.40 -21.58 3.78
CA THR A 173 0.01 -22.03 3.94
C THR A 173 -0.55 -21.61 5.30
N THR A 174 0.21 -21.78 6.39
CA THR A 174 -0.26 -21.42 7.74
C THR A 174 -0.28 -19.90 7.97
N VAL A 175 0.75 -19.17 7.52
CA VAL A 175 0.76 -17.69 7.55
C VAL A 175 -0.36 -17.15 6.67
N GLY A 176 -0.59 -17.74 5.50
CA GLY A 176 -1.71 -17.41 4.62
C GLY A 176 -3.07 -17.58 5.31
N LYS A 177 -3.27 -18.63 6.11
CA LYS A 177 -4.50 -18.79 6.93
C LYS A 177 -4.70 -17.64 7.92
N VAL A 178 -3.64 -17.19 8.58
CA VAL A 178 -3.73 -16.08 9.54
C VAL A 178 -3.93 -14.74 8.82
N LEU A 179 -3.24 -14.53 7.70
CA LEU A 179 -3.42 -13.36 6.84
C LEU A 179 -4.80 -13.29 6.18
N ARG A 180 -5.55 -14.38 6.10
CA ARG A 180 -6.96 -14.35 5.64
C ARG A 180 -7.92 -13.81 6.67
N GLN A 181 -7.50 -13.67 7.93
CA GLN A 181 -8.30 -13.01 8.96
C GLN A 181 -8.42 -11.52 8.60
N PRO A 182 -9.65 -10.96 8.54
CA PRO A 182 -9.88 -9.59 8.09
C PRO A 182 -8.98 -8.59 8.81
N GLU A 183 -8.88 -8.70 10.13
CA GLU A 183 -8.09 -7.78 10.95
C GLU A 183 -6.62 -7.83 10.56
N THR A 184 -6.02 -9.03 10.45
CA THR A 184 -4.60 -9.16 10.11
C THR A 184 -4.31 -8.64 8.69
N LEU A 185 -5.19 -8.95 7.72
CA LEU A 185 -5.05 -8.45 6.35
C LEU A 185 -5.16 -6.93 6.27
N GLY A 186 -6.11 -6.36 7.01
CA GLY A 186 -6.32 -4.92 7.11
C GLY A 186 -5.08 -4.19 7.64
N HIS A 187 -4.46 -4.70 8.70
CA HIS A 187 -3.21 -4.13 9.23
C HIS A 187 -2.05 -4.29 8.24
N ALA A 188 -1.98 -5.39 7.51
CA ALA A 188 -0.93 -5.56 6.49
C ALA A 188 -1.09 -4.53 5.35
N LEU A 189 -2.31 -4.27 4.87
CA LEU A 189 -2.58 -3.20 3.90
C LEU A 189 -2.28 -1.81 4.47
N ASP A 190 -2.65 -1.55 5.72
CA ASP A 190 -2.39 -0.26 6.38
C ASP A 190 -0.88 0.00 6.53
N LEU A 191 -0.08 -1.04 6.82
CA LEU A 191 1.38 -0.95 6.87
C LEU A 191 1.99 -0.58 5.52
N VAL A 192 1.43 -1.08 4.41
CA VAL A 192 1.87 -0.69 3.06
C VAL A 192 1.66 0.81 2.84
N GLY A 193 0.52 1.35 3.27
CA GLY A 193 0.25 2.79 3.22
C GLY A 193 1.27 3.61 4.03
N ALA A 194 1.57 3.16 5.25
CA ALA A 194 2.59 3.77 6.11
C ALA A 194 4.00 3.73 5.47
N TYR A 195 4.39 2.63 4.84
CA TYR A 195 5.67 2.54 4.12
C TYR A 195 5.73 3.46 2.90
N LEU A 196 4.64 3.57 2.13
CA LEU A 196 4.56 4.46 0.97
C LEU A 196 4.75 5.93 1.37
N LYS A 197 4.19 6.36 2.52
CA LYS A 197 4.39 7.72 3.07
C LYS A 197 5.83 7.99 3.49
N ASN A 198 6.58 6.95 3.87
CA ASN A 198 7.98 7.05 4.33
C ASN A 198 9.01 6.59 3.30
N TYR A 199 8.61 6.45 2.03
CA TYR A 199 9.49 6.01 0.95
C TYR A 199 10.20 4.67 1.19
N MET A 200 9.64 3.78 2.03
CA MET A 200 10.16 2.44 2.26
C MET A 200 9.64 1.45 1.20
N ILE A 201 9.96 1.73 -0.07
CA ILE A 201 9.30 1.09 -1.22
C ILE A 201 9.56 -0.41 -1.29
N ASP A 202 10.77 -0.86 -0.96
CA ASP A 202 11.12 -2.29 -0.97
C ASP A 202 10.35 -3.09 0.10
N LYS A 203 10.14 -2.49 1.28
CA LYS A 203 9.32 -3.11 2.33
C LYS A 203 7.85 -3.17 1.92
N ALA A 204 7.33 -2.11 1.31
CA ALA A 204 5.98 -2.09 0.76
C ALA A 204 5.77 -3.19 -0.29
N ASP A 205 6.71 -3.36 -1.23
CA ASP A 205 6.65 -4.41 -2.26
C ASP A 205 6.69 -5.81 -1.64
N ALA A 206 7.54 -6.05 -0.63
CA ALA A 206 7.61 -7.34 0.06
C ALA A 206 6.27 -7.73 0.73
N VAL A 207 5.62 -6.78 1.42
CA VAL A 207 4.29 -7.01 2.00
C VAL A 207 3.25 -7.22 0.90
N MET A 208 3.25 -6.40 -0.16
CA MET A 208 2.31 -6.51 -1.27
C MET A 208 2.41 -7.85 -2.01
N HIS A 209 3.62 -8.33 -2.28
CA HIS A 209 3.83 -9.63 -2.91
C HIS A 209 3.22 -10.77 -2.09
N THR A 210 3.22 -10.63 -0.77
CA THR A 210 2.64 -11.62 0.15
C THR A 210 1.11 -11.56 0.17
N ILE A 211 0.52 -10.36 0.21
CA ILE A 211 -0.93 -10.22 0.44
C ILE A 211 -1.77 -10.13 -0.84
N ILE A 212 -1.19 -9.76 -1.99
CA ILE A 212 -1.98 -9.56 -3.23
C ILE A 212 -2.76 -10.81 -3.67
N PRO A 213 -2.25 -12.06 -3.58
CA PRO A 213 -3.04 -13.22 -3.98
C PRO A 213 -4.25 -13.44 -3.06
N ILE A 214 -4.10 -13.13 -1.77
CA ILE A 214 -5.18 -13.24 -0.76
C ILE A 214 -6.25 -12.19 -1.03
N CYS A 215 -5.84 -10.95 -1.32
CA CYS A 215 -6.77 -9.86 -1.65
C CYS A 215 -7.55 -10.15 -2.96
N ARG A 216 -6.89 -10.68 -4.00
CA ARG A 216 -7.55 -11.11 -5.24
C ARG A 216 -8.55 -12.24 -5.01
N GLU A 217 -8.22 -13.21 -4.16
CA GLU A 217 -9.15 -14.29 -3.83
C GLU A 217 -10.37 -13.80 -3.05
N LYS A 218 -10.20 -12.83 -2.14
CA LYS A 218 -11.31 -12.19 -1.43
C LYS A 218 -12.18 -11.31 -2.34
N GLY A 219 -11.59 -10.69 -3.36
CA GLY A 219 -12.29 -9.81 -4.30
C GLY A 219 -12.79 -8.51 -3.63
N GLY A 220 -13.70 -7.82 -4.33
CA GLY A 220 -14.37 -6.62 -3.82
C GLY A 220 -13.41 -5.54 -3.32
N LEU A 221 -13.72 -4.93 -2.18
CA LEU A 221 -12.92 -3.85 -1.59
C LEU A 221 -11.47 -4.26 -1.28
N TRP A 222 -11.23 -5.52 -0.93
CA TRP A 222 -9.87 -6.03 -0.67
C TRP A 222 -9.00 -5.97 -1.91
N GLN A 223 -9.52 -6.48 -3.03
CA GLN A 223 -8.82 -6.44 -4.31
C GLN A 223 -8.63 -5.01 -4.79
N ILE A 224 -9.67 -4.17 -4.69
CA ILE A 224 -9.62 -2.76 -5.08
C ILE A 224 -8.51 -2.01 -4.33
N LYS A 225 -8.50 -2.06 -2.99
CA LYS A 225 -7.50 -1.37 -2.16
C LYS A 225 -6.09 -1.91 -2.41
N ALA A 226 -5.94 -3.23 -2.52
CA ALA A 226 -4.65 -3.87 -2.75
C ALA A 226 -4.05 -3.53 -4.12
N LEU A 227 -4.84 -3.59 -5.21
CA LEU A 227 -4.37 -3.23 -6.54
C LEU A 227 -3.94 -1.77 -6.60
N ASN A 228 -4.71 -0.87 -5.98
CA ASN A 228 -4.36 0.53 -5.91
C ASN A 228 -3.00 0.76 -5.20
N PHE A 229 -2.81 0.19 -4.01
CA PHE A 229 -1.51 0.28 -3.32
C PHE A 229 -0.40 -0.37 -4.13
N TYR A 230 -0.65 -1.48 -4.81
CA TYR A 230 0.40 -2.14 -5.57
C TYR A 230 0.83 -1.30 -6.78
N ALA A 231 -0.12 -0.68 -7.48
CA ALA A 231 0.16 0.24 -8.56
C ALA A 231 1.04 1.40 -8.07
N ALA A 232 0.70 2.00 -6.92
CA ALA A 232 1.52 3.06 -6.31
C ALA A 232 2.95 2.61 -5.97
N VAL A 233 3.11 1.39 -5.43
CA VAL A 233 4.44 0.78 -5.21
C VAL A 233 5.21 0.65 -6.53
N ARG A 234 4.59 0.09 -7.58
CA ARG A 234 5.23 -0.08 -8.89
C ARG A 234 5.62 1.24 -9.54
N ALA A 235 4.75 2.26 -9.48
CA ALA A 235 5.04 3.59 -9.98
C ALA A 235 6.25 4.21 -9.25
N LYS A 236 6.32 4.09 -7.91
CA LYS A 236 7.47 4.59 -7.12
C LYS A 236 8.77 3.81 -7.36
N GLN A 237 8.70 2.57 -7.87
CA GLN A 237 9.86 1.82 -8.37
C GLN A 237 10.24 2.17 -9.82
N ALA A 238 9.62 3.18 -10.43
CA ALA A 238 9.73 3.49 -11.86
C ALA A 238 9.33 2.32 -12.79
N ARG A 239 8.50 1.39 -12.30
CA ARG A 239 7.95 0.25 -13.06
C ARG A 239 6.56 0.60 -13.59
N TYR A 240 6.49 1.68 -14.38
CA TYR A 240 5.23 2.28 -14.80
C TYR A 240 4.35 1.37 -15.67
N GLY A 241 4.94 0.50 -16.48
CA GLY A 241 4.18 -0.48 -17.26
C GLY A 241 3.40 -1.47 -16.37
N GLU A 242 4.04 -2.01 -15.34
CA GLU A 242 3.37 -2.89 -14.36
C GLU A 242 2.35 -2.13 -13.51
N SER A 243 2.62 -0.86 -13.21
CA SER A 243 1.63 0.01 -12.56
C SER A 243 0.35 0.12 -13.41
N LEU A 244 0.49 0.34 -14.73
CA LEU A 244 -0.66 0.39 -15.63
C LEU A 244 -1.42 -0.95 -15.69
N GLU A 245 -0.72 -2.09 -15.77
CA GLU A 245 -1.38 -3.41 -15.76
C GLU A 245 -2.24 -3.60 -14.50
N LEU A 246 -1.74 -3.19 -13.34
CA LEU A 246 -2.48 -3.24 -12.06
C LEU A 246 -3.66 -2.27 -12.04
N LEU A 247 -3.51 -1.08 -12.63
CA LEU A 247 -4.59 -0.08 -12.72
C LEU A 247 -5.68 -0.49 -13.71
N GLU A 248 -5.34 -1.17 -14.80
CA GLU A 248 -6.30 -1.77 -15.74
C GLU A 248 -7.06 -2.93 -15.09
N GLU A 249 -6.37 -3.78 -14.32
CA GLU A 249 -7.03 -4.80 -13.50
C GLU A 249 -7.99 -4.14 -12.50
N LEU A 250 -7.54 -3.08 -11.82
CA LEU A 250 -8.35 -2.33 -10.86
C LEU A 250 -9.62 -1.77 -11.52
N ASP A 251 -9.49 -1.08 -12.64
CA ASP A 251 -10.61 -0.53 -13.41
C ASP A 251 -11.61 -1.62 -13.82
N SER A 252 -11.13 -2.83 -14.16
CA SER A 252 -11.99 -3.96 -14.53
C SER A 252 -12.80 -4.55 -13.36
N VAL A 253 -12.36 -4.36 -12.11
CA VAL A 253 -13.05 -4.86 -10.91
C VAL A 253 -13.83 -3.76 -10.18
N LEU A 254 -13.69 -2.50 -10.57
CA LEU A 254 -14.53 -1.42 -10.10
C LEU A 254 -15.96 -1.61 -10.63
N THR A 255 -16.89 -1.79 -9.71
CA THR A 255 -18.31 -2.00 -10.01
C THR A 255 -19.17 -0.78 -9.69
N LEU A 256 -18.62 0.19 -8.95
CA LEU A 256 -19.28 1.46 -8.62
C LEU A 256 -19.31 2.34 -9.87
N GLY A 257 -20.44 2.95 -10.17
CA GLY A 257 -20.51 4.01 -11.18
C GLY A 257 -19.79 5.29 -10.72
N GLU A 258 -19.20 6.03 -11.66
CA GLU A 258 -18.52 7.31 -11.35
C GLU A 258 -19.43 8.36 -10.68
N ASP A 259 -20.74 8.28 -10.94
CA ASP A 259 -21.73 9.22 -10.40
C ASP A 259 -22.39 8.71 -9.11
N GLU A 260 -21.96 7.55 -8.58
CA GLU A 260 -22.43 7.07 -7.28
C GLU A 260 -21.88 7.94 -6.14
N GLU A 261 -22.71 8.14 -5.11
CA GLU A 261 -22.34 8.97 -3.96
C GLU A 261 -21.08 8.41 -3.27
N GLY A 262 -20.08 9.28 -3.10
CA GLY A 262 -18.78 8.90 -2.52
C GLY A 262 -17.83 8.15 -3.47
N ALA A 263 -18.26 7.74 -4.66
CA ALA A 263 -17.38 7.03 -5.61
C ALA A 263 -16.24 7.92 -6.15
N TRP A 264 -16.41 9.25 -6.10
CA TRP A 264 -15.42 10.21 -6.57
C TRP A 264 -14.04 10.03 -5.93
N GLU A 265 -13.95 9.63 -4.66
CA GLU A 265 -12.67 9.42 -3.96
C GLU A 265 -11.87 8.29 -4.59
N VAL A 266 -12.56 7.18 -4.90
CA VAL A 266 -11.96 6.01 -5.54
C VAL A 266 -11.48 6.39 -6.94
N TYR A 267 -12.32 7.08 -7.71
CA TYR A 267 -11.98 7.49 -9.08
C TYR A 267 -10.88 8.56 -9.12
N ASP A 268 -10.86 9.53 -8.20
CA ASP A 268 -9.78 10.52 -8.10
C ASP A 268 -8.43 9.83 -7.91
N MET A 269 -8.37 8.92 -6.94
CA MET A 269 -7.19 8.12 -6.64
C MET A 269 -6.73 7.28 -7.84
N VAL A 270 -7.65 6.54 -8.48
CA VAL A 270 -7.33 5.70 -9.65
C VAL A 270 -6.85 6.53 -10.82
N TYR A 271 -7.53 7.63 -11.14
CA TYR A 271 -7.17 8.49 -12.26
C TYR A 271 -5.84 9.23 -12.02
N ARG A 272 -5.54 9.63 -10.79
CA ARG A 272 -4.21 10.17 -10.46
C ARG A 272 -3.11 9.13 -10.68
N ASN A 273 -3.30 7.89 -10.24
CA ASN A 273 -2.31 6.83 -10.44
C ASN A 273 -2.11 6.47 -11.93
N PHE A 274 -3.18 6.51 -12.73
CA PHE A 274 -3.06 6.42 -14.20
C PHE A 274 -2.23 7.59 -14.75
N GLY A 275 -2.54 8.82 -14.34
CA GLY A 275 -1.81 10.03 -14.75
C GLY A 275 -0.31 9.92 -14.49
N VAL A 276 0.07 9.57 -13.26
CA VAL A 276 1.47 9.35 -12.85
C VAL A 276 2.14 8.25 -13.67
N SER A 277 1.44 7.15 -13.95
CA SER A 277 2.02 6.02 -14.68
C SER A 277 2.24 6.34 -16.16
N TYR A 278 1.27 6.99 -16.82
CA TYR A 278 1.45 7.43 -18.22
C TYR A 278 2.56 8.47 -18.35
N GLU A 279 2.64 9.39 -17.39
CA GLU A 279 3.69 10.38 -17.38
C GLU A 279 5.07 9.75 -17.23
N GLY A 280 5.23 8.78 -16.33
CA GLY A 280 6.48 8.03 -16.17
C GLY A 280 6.91 7.27 -17.43
N LEU A 281 5.98 6.99 -18.35
CA LEU A 281 6.26 6.40 -19.66
C LEU A 281 6.52 7.43 -20.77
N GLY A 282 6.43 8.72 -20.48
CA GLY A 282 6.54 9.79 -21.49
C GLY A 282 5.32 9.86 -22.42
N ASP A 283 4.14 9.42 -21.95
CA ASP A 283 2.87 9.61 -22.66
C ASP A 283 2.09 10.78 -22.05
N GLU A 284 2.55 12.00 -22.35
CA GLU A 284 1.98 13.21 -21.76
C GLU A 284 0.51 13.43 -22.15
N ALA A 285 0.10 12.93 -23.33
CA ALA A 285 -1.26 13.04 -23.80
C ALA A 285 -2.23 12.25 -22.90
N ASN A 286 -1.91 10.99 -22.61
CA ASN A 286 -2.71 10.19 -21.68
C ASN A 286 -2.56 10.66 -20.23
N ALA A 287 -1.36 11.07 -19.79
CA ALA A 287 -1.17 11.64 -18.46
C ALA A 287 -2.10 12.84 -18.21
N LEU A 288 -2.11 13.81 -19.13
CA LEU A 288 -2.96 15.00 -19.03
C LEU A 288 -4.46 14.66 -19.06
N LYS A 289 -4.85 13.67 -19.86
CA LYS A 289 -6.23 13.17 -19.92
C LYS A 289 -6.67 12.65 -18.53
N TYR A 290 -5.84 11.84 -17.88
CA TYR A 290 -6.19 11.23 -16.60
C TYR A 290 -6.11 12.21 -15.43
N PHE A 291 -5.14 13.13 -15.39
CA PHE A 291 -5.13 14.19 -14.37
C PHE A 291 -6.36 15.10 -14.47
N LYS A 292 -6.83 15.40 -15.69
CA LYS A 292 -8.10 16.12 -15.86
C LYS A 292 -9.31 15.31 -15.39
N LYS A 293 -9.37 14.01 -15.70
CA LYS A 293 -10.44 13.12 -15.20
C LYS A 293 -10.49 13.10 -13.67
N ALA A 294 -9.34 13.01 -13.00
CA ALA A 294 -9.24 13.04 -11.54
C ALA A 294 -9.82 14.33 -10.95
N ARG A 295 -9.49 15.47 -11.53
CA ARG A 295 -10.09 16.76 -11.18
C ARG A 295 -11.61 16.79 -11.44
N ASP A 296 -12.03 16.30 -12.60
CA ASP A 296 -13.42 16.40 -13.05
C ASP A 296 -14.38 15.54 -12.20
N VAL A 297 -13.93 14.38 -11.66
CA VAL A 297 -14.75 13.60 -10.71
C VAL A 297 -14.96 14.33 -9.39
N LYS A 298 -13.95 15.03 -8.87
CA LYS A 298 -14.07 15.88 -7.67
C LYS A 298 -15.04 17.03 -7.88
N VAL A 299 -14.87 17.77 -8.98
CA VAL A 299 -15.73 18.92 -9.31
C VAL A 299 -17.19 18.50 -9.48
N ARG A 300 -17.46 17.35 -10.12
CA ARG A 300 -18.83 16.81 -10.24
C ARG A 300 -19.44 16.46 -8.88
N ALA A 301 -18.65 15.98 -7.93
CA ALA A 301 -19.07 15.72 -6.56
C ALA A 301 -19.20 16.98 -5.69
N GLY A 302 -18.98 18.18 -6.26
CA GLY A 302 -19.00 19.44 -5.51
C GLY A 302 -17.75 19.69 -4.68
N ILE A 303 -16.68 18.94 -4.91
CA ILE A 303 -15.39 19.10 -4.24
C ILE A 303 -14.48 19.99 -5.09
N GLU A 304 -13.89 21.01 -4.47
CA GLU A 304 -12.96 21.90 -5.16
C GLU A 304 -11.67 21.16 -5.54
N ALA A 305 -11.12 21.50 -6.71
CA ALA A 305 -9.83 20.96 -7.14
C ALA A 305 -8.72 21.46 -6.21
N SER A 306 -7.88 20.56 -5.71
CA SER A 306 -6.78 20.96 -4.85
C SER A 306 -5.63 21.57 -5.67
N TRP A 307 -4.74 22.30 -5.00
CA TRP A 307 -3.55 22.86 -5.65
C TRP A 307 -2.68 21.76 -6.29
N PHE A 308 -2.67 20.54 -5.73
CA PHE A 308 -1.99 19.38 -6.30
C PHE A 308 -2.56 18.98 -7.67
N ASP A 309 -3.89 19.02 -7.85
CA ASP A 309 -4.52 18.74 -9.15
C ASP A 309 -4.04 19.72 -10.23
N MET A 310 -3.97 20.99 -9.85
CA MET A 310 -3.55 22.06 -10.75
C MET A 310 -2.05 21.97 -11.06
N TRP A 311 -1.24 21.56 -10.08
CA TRP A 311 0.19 21.33 -10.24
C TRP A 311 0.47 20.18 -11.22
N ASP A 312 -0.17 19.03 -11.06
CA ASP A 312 0.01 17.88 -11.98
C ASP A 312 -0.38 18.24 -13.42
N ILE A 313 -1.53 18.90 -13.60
CA ILE A 313 -1.99 19.37 -14.92
C ILE A 313 -1.00 20.37 -15.52
N GLY A 314 -0.60 21.38 -14.75
CA GLY A 314 0.30 22.43 -15.23
C GLY A 314 1.68 21.90 -15.61
N ARG A 315 2.20 20.95 -14.82
CA ARG A 315 3.49 20.29 -15.06
C ARG A 315 3.47 19.54 -16.39
N VAL A 316 2.50 18.65 -16.62
CA VAL A 316 2.39 17.92 -17.90
C VAL A 316 2.15 18.87 -19.09
N GLN A 317 1.32 19.89 -18.92
CA GLN A 317 1.08 20.89 -19.97
C GLN A 317 2.35 21.63 -20.39
N SER A 318 3.24 21.93 -19.44
CA SER A 318 4.51 22.61 -19.76
C SER A 318 5.42 21.73 -20.62
N VAL A 319 5.47 20.41 -20.36
CA VAL A 319 6.21 19.44 -21.18
C VAL A 319 5.63 19.37 -22.59
N VAL A 320 4.30 19.25 -22.72
CA VAL A 320 3.62 19.22 -24.02
C VAL A 320 3.92 20.49 -24.84
N ALA A 321 3.86 21.66 -24.21
CA ALA A 321 4.11 22.94 -24.87
C ALA A 321 5.58 23.10 -25.31
N PHE A 322 6.52 22.48 -24.60
CA PHE A 322 7.94 22.51 -24.98
C PHE A 322 8.25 21.61 -26.18
N HIS A 323 7.50 20.51 -26.35
CA HIS A 323 7.70 19.56 -27.45
C HIS A 323 6.90 19.88 -28.73
N SER A 324 5.96 20.83 -28.69
CA SER A 324 5.13 21.27 -29.82
C SER A 324 5.77 22.39 -30.65
#